data_AF-A0A2T8FEW8-F1
#
_entry.id   AF-A0A2T8FEW8-F1
#
_cell.length_a   1.000
_cell.length_b   1.000
_cell.length_c   1.000
_cell.angle_alpha   90.00
_cell.angle_beta   90.00
_cell.angle_gamma   90.00
#
_symmetry.space_group_name_H-M   'P 1'
#
loop_
_entity.id
_entity.type
_entity.pdbx_description
1 polymer ?
#
loop_
_entity_poly.entity_id
_entity_poly.type
_entity_poly.pdbx_seq_one_letter_code
_entity_poly.pdbx_strand_id
1 'polypeptide(L)'
;MKPKPAGASRPATAHPAASGTLSAVPRLPRPLLALLVGVLVLTGSPAAAKPRVPRPVLASDFADPAVAELGAGYVGFSTGSLVPRAVTRRPHGSWRPAGAALTRLPAWTREGHVWASDVARVGRWWLLFYAAPVPGVGEHGRCIGVARSRTPLSGFEPVGRQPLVCPSYLRKVPTAQDPVPSVDLPRAGVIDPSLHSADGRHHLLYKTDRIPSSIRIVELTRDAQRVRPGSASVELVRYDGVVENPLLLSRPQGHVLLLSEGDFTSCRYRTIWHRSPSLLDWSVRDSGVLMDRGSTRLCGPGGADVAGNRLWFHGWTCRGQALPCANGWSWERRGRLRAIRSMYAARLGWSGGLPVLRGFVEPGR
;
A
#
# COMPACT_ATOMS: atom_id res chain seq x y z
N MET A 1 13.62 17.29 54.67
CA MET A 1 12.93 16.63 55.80
C MET A 1 11.95 15.60 55.26
N LYS A 2 12.21 14.32 55.52
CA LYS A 2 11.23 13.21 55.52
C LYS A 2 10.47 13.28 56.86
N PRO A 3 9.22 12.78 56.96
CA PRO A 3 9.06 11.34 57.22
C PRO A 3 7.83 10.66 56.60
N LYS A 4 7.99 9.34 56.42
CA LYS A 4 6.98 8.28 56.35
C LYS A 4 7.13 7.50 57.68
N PRO A 5 6.07 6.94 58.29
CA PRO A 5 5.86 5.47 58.34
C PRO A 5 4.34 5.11 58.27
N ALA A 6 3.82 3.94 57.85
CA ALA A 6 4.05 2.49 58.04
C ALA A 6 3.05 1.82 59.03
N GLY A 7 2.55 0.63 58.67
CA GLY A 7 1.72 -0.32 59.45
C GLY A 7 0.61 -0.95 58.57
N ALA A 8 0.60 -2.22 58.12
CA ALA A 8 0.65 -3.55 58.79
C ALA A 8 -0.46 -3.69 59.87
N SER A 9 -1.31 -4.73 60.00
CA SER A 9 -1.30 -6.14 59.58
C SER A 9 -2.67 -6.83 59.91
N ARG A 10 -2.96 -7.94 59.22
CA ARG A 10 -3.86 -9.12 59.46
C ARG A 10 -4.03 -9.61 60.93
N PRO A 11 -4.80 -10.70 61.28
CA PRO A 11 -5.93 -11.45 60.63
C PRO A 11 -7.03 -11.99 61.62
N ALA A 12 -7.98 -12.76 61.06
CA ALA A 12 -8.66 -13.98 61.57
C ALA A 12 -9.74 -13.91 62.69
N THR A 13 -10.86 -14.58 62.44
CA THR A 13 -11.69 -15.26 63.47
C THR A 13 -12.49 -16.40 62.84
N ALA A 14 -12.73 -17.41 63.66
CA ALA A 14 -13.07 -18.78 63.34
C ALA A 14 -14.59 -19.08 63.44
N HIS A 15 -14.92 -20.32 63.04
CA HIS A 15 -16.20 -21.05 63.13
C HIS A 15 -16.98 -20.93 64.45
N PRO A 16 -18.25 -21.38 64.42
CA PRO A 16 -18.53 -22.63 65.14
C PRO A 16 -19.37 -23.65 64.35
N ALA A 17 -19.32 -24.86 64.89
CA ALA A 17 -19.84 -26.13 64.43
C ALA A 17 -21.36 -26.30 64.62
N ALA A 18 -21.95 -27.25 63.89
CA ALA A 18 -23.13 -27.97 64.32
C ALA A 18 -23.06 -29.42 63.81
N SER A 19 -23.44 -30.32 64.71
CA SER A 19 -23.22 -31.76 64.73
C SER A 19 -24.47 -32.55 64.31
N GLY A 20 -24.27 -33.84 63.98
CA GLY A 20 -25.32 -34.87 63.88
C GLY A 20 -25.85 -35.02 62.46
N THR A 21 -26.04 -36.21 61.89
CA THR A 21 -26.29 -37.54 62.47
C THR A 21 -25.91 -38.62 61.44
N LEU A 22 -25.35 -39.72 61.95
CA LEU A 22 -25.09 -40.96 61.23
C LEU A 22 -26.40 -41.64 60.80
N SER A 23 -26.47 -42.11 59.55
CA SER A 23 -27.38 -43.19 59.17
C SER A 23 -26.78 -44.09 58.09
N ALA A 24 -26.51 -45.31 58.55
CA ALA A 24 -26.59 -46.61 57.87
C ALA A 24 -26.10 -46.75 56.42
N VAL A 25 -24.99 -47.47 56.29
CA VAL A 25 -24.50 -48.12 55.07
C VAL A 25 -25.27 -49.42 54.83
N PRO A 26 -25.88 -49.66 53.66
CA PRO A 26 -26.17 -51.00 53.20
C PRO A 26 -24.95 -51.58 52.47
N ARG A 27 -24.54 -52.77 52.90
CA ARG A 27 -23.53 -53.62 52.25
C ARG A 27 -24.08 -54.15 50.92
N LEU A 28 -23.37 -53.91 49.83
CA LEU A 28 -23.58 -54.59 48.55
C LEU A 28 -22.35 -55.46 48.21
N PRO A 29 -22.54 -56.66 47.65
CA PRO A 29 -21.48 -57.62 47.43
C PRO A 29 -20.62 -57.24 46.22
N ARG A 30 -19.31 -57.46 46.33
CA ARG A 30 -18.37 -57.43 45.21
C ARG A 30 -18.64 -58.62 44.28
N PRO A 31 -18.65 -58.39 42.97
CA PRO A 31 -17.67 -59.08 42.17
C PRO A 31 -16.77 -58.09 41.43
N LEU A 32 -15.48 -58.41 41.41
CA LEU A 32 -14.52 -57.83 40.49
C LEU A 32 -15.04 -57.97 39.06
N LEU A 33 -15.20 -56.85 38.37
CA LEU A 33 -14.74 -56.77 36.99
C LEU A 33 -14.37 -55.32 36.68
N ALA A 34 -13.06 -55.10 36.62
CA ALA A 34 -12.46 -53.88 36.17
C ALA A 34 -12.83 -53.64 34.70
N LEU A 35 -13.57 -52.57 34.44
CA LEU A 35 -13.55 -51.90 33.14
C LEU A 35 -13.69 -50.39 33.37
N LEU A 36 -12.62 -49.78 33.90
CA LEU A 36 -12.36 -48.37 33.72
C LEU A 36 -12.11 -48.14 32.22
N VAL A 37 -13.19 -47.96 31.45
CA VAL A 37 -13.08 -47.26 30.17
C VAL A 37 -12.84 -45.80 30.54
N GLY A 38 -11.57 -45.47 30.74
CA GLY A 38 -11.12 -44.10 30.83
C GLY A 38 -11.51 -43.41 29.54
N VAL A 39 -12.58 -42.63 29.58
CA VAL A 39 -12.91 -41.66 28.54
C VAL A 39 -11.82 -40.59 28.62
N LEU A 40 -10.68 -40.87 27.98
CA LEU A 40 -9.69 -39.86 27.65
C LEU A 40 -10.33 -39.02 26.54
N VAL A 41 -11.17 -38.06 26.92
CA VAL A 41 -11.48 -36.95 26.03
C VAL A 41 -10.16 -36.21 25.86
N LEU A 42 -9.41 -36.62 24.83
CA LEU A 42 -8.38 -35.80 24.22
C LEU A 42 -9.08 -34.53 23.76
N THR A 43 -9.18 -33.54 24.65
CA THR A 43 -9.37 -32.15 24.27
C THR A 43 -8.09 -31.74 23.55
N GLY A 44 -7.97 -32.17 22.29
CA GLY A 44 -6.99 -31.64 21.39
C GLY A 44 -7.31 -30.16 21.26
N SER A 45 -6.63 -29.32 22.03
CA SER A 45 -6.58 -27.89 21.78
C SER A 45 -6.30 -27.74 20.28
N PRO A 46 -7.18 -27.07 19.50
CA PRO A 46 -6.92 -26.91 18.08
C PRO A 46 -5.54 -26.29 17.97
N ALA A 47 -4.59 -27.03 17.38
CA ALA A 47 -3.26 -26.51 17.13
C ALA A 47 -3.46 -25.19 16.39
N ALA A 48 -3.11 -24.07 17.02
CA ALA A 48 -3.28 -22.76 16.43
C ALA A 48 -2.56 -22.79 15.08
N ALA A 49 -3.34 -22.84 14.00
CA ALA A 49 -2.79 -22.92 12.65
C ALA A 49 -1.86 -21.72 12.49
N LYS A 50 -0.57 -21.97 12.24
CA LYS A 50 0.41 -20.90 12.04
C LYS A 50 -0.19 -19.95 10.99
N PRO A 51 -0.30 -18.64 11.26
CA PRO A 51 -0.88 -17.70 10.31
C PRO A 51 -0.19 -17.85 8.95
N ARG A 52 -0.98 -18.16 7.93
CA ARG A 52 -0.45 -18.45 6.60
C ARG A 52 0.17 -17.19 6.02
N VAL A 53 1.40 -17.28 5.52
CA VAL A 53 2.03 -16.18 4.80
C VAL A 53 1.24 -15.95 3.51
N PRO A 54 0.78 -14.72 3.21
CA PRO A 54 0.04 -14.44 2.01
C PRO A 54 0.84 -14.80 0.75
N ARG A 55 0.15 -15.30 -0.27
CA ARG A 55 0.77 -15.56 -1.58
C ARG A 55 0.51 -14.37 -2.51
N PRO A 56 1.46 -13.98 -3.37
CA PRO A 56 1.21 -12.98 -4.39
C PRO A 56 0.17 -13.51 -5.40
N VAL A 57 -0.65 -12.60 -5.89
CA VAL A 57 -1.60 -12.86 -6.98
C VAL A 57 -0.89 -12.85 -8.35
N LEU A 58 0.27 -12.21 -8.44
CA LEU A 58 1.19 -12.25 -9.57
C LEU A 58 2.63 -12.33 -9.07
N ALA A 59 3.28 -13.47 -9.30
CA ALA A 59 4.64 -13.77 -8.87
C ALA A 59 5.71 -13.40 -9.92
N SER A 60 5.56 -12.23 -10.56
CA SER A 60 6.54 -11.63 -11.47
C SER A 60 6.92 -10.24 -10.98
N ASP A 61 7.99 -9.65 -11.52
CA ASP A 61 8.36 -8.28 -11.18
C ASP A 61 7.24 -7.33 -11.66
N PHE A 62 6.50 -6.78 -10.72
CA PHE A 62 5.29 -5.99 -10.91
C PHE A 62 5.24 -4.92 -9.82
N ALA A 63 6.22 -4.05 -9.90
CA ALA A 63 6.47 -2.95 -9.02
C ALA A 63 5.44 -1.83 -9.13
N ASP A 64 5.09 -1.22 -8.00
CA ASP A 64 4.25 -0.02 -7.92
C ASP A 64 2.93 -0.19 -8.72
N PRO A 65 2.13 -1.22 -8.41
CA PRO A 65 0.96 -1.57 -9.19
C PRO A 65 -0.08 -0.45 -9.18
N ALA A 66 -0.50 0.02 -10.35
CA ALA A 66 -1.76 0.72 -10.55
C ALA A 66 -2.76 -0.21 -11.24
N VAL A 67 -3.98 -0.29 -10.73
CA VAL A 67 -4.95 -1.32 -11.10
C VAL A 67 -6.31 -0.68 -11.32
N ALA A 68 -6.97 -1.08 -12.41
CA ALA A 68 -8.35 -0.72 -12.69
C ALA A 68 -9.23 -1.96 -12.90
N GLU A 69 -10.51 -1.82 -12.57
CA GLU A 69 -11.53 -2.82 -12.90
C GLU A 69 -11.76 -2.91 -14.41
N LEU A 70 -11.87 -4.14 -14.90
CA LEU A 70 -12.08 -4.47 -16.31
C LEU A 70 -13.15 -5.57 -16.41
N GLY A 71 -14.42 -5.15 -16.43
CA GLY A 71 -15.54 -6.10 -16.37
C GLY A 71 -15.49 -6.92 -15.08
N ALA A 72 -15.45 -8.25 -15.20
CA ALA A 72 -15.31 -9.15 -14.04
C ALA A 72 -13.87 -9.30 -13.52
N GLY A 73 -12.89 -8.66 -14.17
CA GLY A 73 -11.48 -8.79 -13.84
C GLY A 73 -10.79 -7.45 -13.64
N TYR A 74 -9.49 -7.44 -13.86
CA TYR A 74 -8.64 -6.29 -13.61
C TYR A 74 -7.58 -6.14 -14.70
N VAL A 75 -7.12 -4.91 -14.87
CA VAL A 75 -5.92 -4.56 -15.64
C VAL A 75 -4.98 -3.84 -14.70
N GLY A 76 -3.71 -4.21 -14.73
CA GLY A 76 -2.67 -3.67 -13.87
C GLY A 76 -1.54 -3.11 -14.70
N PHE A 77 -0.88 -2.10 -14.18
CA PHE A 77 0.27 -1.40 -14.76
C PHE A 77 1.38 -1.36 -13.72
N SER A 78 2.64 -1.50 -14.15
CA SER A 78 3.78 -1.51 -13.23
C SER A 78 4.89 -0.56 -13.69
N THR A 79 5.78 -0.22 -12.76
CA THR A 79 7.08 0.38 -13.08
C THR A 79 7.85 -0.50 -14.07
N GLY A 80 8.43 0.11 -15.12
CA GLY A 80 9.25 -0.60 -16.10
C GLY A 80 9.33 0.10 -17.46
N SER A 81 9.84 -0.62 -18.47
CA SER A 81 9.89 -0.13 -19.85
C SER A 81 8.49 0.08 -20.41
N LEU A 82 8.19 1.32 -20.84
CA LEU A 82 6.90 1.73 -21.41
C LEU A 82 5.66 1.30 -20.58
N VAL A 83 5.83 1.20 -19.26
CA VAL A 83 4.79 0.78 -18.31
C VAL A 83 4.23 -0.62 -18.66
N PRO A 84 4.89 -1.71 -18.21
CA PRO A 84 4.38 -3.06 -18.43
C PRO A 84 2.96 -3.23 -17.90
N ARG A 85 2.15 -4.00 -18.61
CA ARG A 85 0.75 -4.27 -18.27
C ARG A 85 0.50 -5.76 -18.10
N ALA A 86 -0.40 -6.09 -17.18
CA ALA A 86 -0.97 -7.43 -17.04
C ALA A 86 -2.50 -7.35 -16.94
N VAL A 87 -3.18 -8.44 -17.27
CA VAL A 87 -4.65 -8.54 -17.17
C VAL A 87 -5.07 -9.81 -16.47
N THR A 88 -6.20 -9.76 -15.79
CA THR A 88 -6.96 -10.94 -15.38
C THR A 88 -8.44 -10.75 -15.71
N ARG A 89 -9.12 -11.86 -16.01
CA ARG A 89 -10.58 -11.93 -16.15
C ARG A 89 -11.28 -12.48 -14.92
N ARG A 90 -10.52 -12.79 -13.86
CA ARG A 90 -11.03 -13.41 -12.63
C ARG A 90 -10.74 -12.49 -11.45
N PRO A 91 -11.69 -12.35 -10.51
CA PRO A 91 -11.43 -11.58 -9.30
C PRO A 91 -10.23 -12.12 -8.52
N HIS A 92 -10.00 -13.44 -8.50
CA HIS A 92 -8.93 -14.06 -7.69
C HIS A 92 -7.56 -14.15 -8.36
N GLY A 93 -7.29 -13.39 -9.43
CA GLY A 93 -5.98 -13.40 -10.11
C GLY A 93 -5.96 -14.29 -11.37
N SER A 94 -4.88 -15.05 -11.60
CA SER A 94 -4.52 -15.63 -12.93
C SER A 94 -4.13 -14.57 -13.96
N TRP A 95 -3.26 -13.65 -13.52
CA TRP A 95 -2.73 -12.56 -14.31
C TRP A 95 -1.90 -13.06 -15.50
N ARG A 96 -2.06 -12.42 -16.65
CA ARG A 96 -1.28 -12.68 -17.87
C ARG A 96 -0.66 -11.38 -18.36
N PRO A 97 0.60 -11.39 -18.84
CA PRO A 97 1.21 -10.23 -19.47
C PRO A 97 0.37 -9.72 -20.65
N ALA A 98 0.30 -8.40 -20.82
CA ALA A 98 -0.49 -7.72 -21.83
C ALA A 98 0.30 -6.60 -22.55
N GLY A 99 1.62 -6.75 -22.63
CA GLY A 99 2.53 -5.84 -23.33
C GLY A 99 2.75 -4.50 -22.62
N ALA A 100 3.35 -3.55 -23.32
CA ALA A 100 3.53 -2.18 -22.85
C ALA A 100 2.21 -1.40 -22.91
N ALA A 101 2.01 -0.49 -21.96
CA ALA A 101 0.87 0.42 -21.95
C ALA A 101 1.15 1.70 -22.74
N LEU A 102 2.32 2.30 -22.61
CA LEU A 102 2.70 3.48 -23.41
C LEU A 102 3.11 3.06 -24.82
N THR A 103 2.66 3.81 -25.84
CA THR A 103 3.09 3.57 -27.23
C THR A 103 4.50 4.05 -27.51
N ARG A 104 4.92 5.12 -26.82
CA ARG A 104 6.27 5.68 -26.84
C ARG A 104 6.51 6.54 -25.61
N LEU A 105 7.77 6.85 -25.35
CA LEU A 105 8.11 7.92 -24.43
C LEU A 105 7.84 9.30 -25.07
N PRO A 106 7.41 10.32 -24.30
CA PRO A 106 7.30 11.70 -24.79
C PRO A 106 8.65 12.29 -25.22
N ALA A 107 8.63 13.21 -26.18
CA ALA A 107 9.86 13.83 -26.70
C ALA A 107 10.67 14.65 -25.66
N TRP A 108 10.05 15.07 -24.55
CA TRP A 108 10.74 15.79 -23.47
C TRP A 108 11.50 14.87 -22.50
N THR A 109 11.41 13.55 -22.70
CA THR A 109 12.08 12.54 -21.88
C THR A 109 13.41 12.11 -22.48
N ARG A 110 14.15 11.29 -21.73
CA ARG A 110 15.23 10.46 -22.25
C ARG A 110 14.87 8.97 -22.11
N GLU A 111 15.70 8.10 -22.64
CA GLU A 111 15.51 6.65 -22.46
C GLU A 111 15.60 6.23 -20.99
N GLY A 112 14.80 5.23 -20.62
CA GLY A 112 14.81 4.59 -19.31
C GLY A 112 13.43 4.12 -18.86
N HIS A 113 13.39 3.53 -17.66
CA HIS A 113 12.15 3.02 -17.09
C HIS A 113 11.24 4.14 -16.61
N VAL A 114 9.94 3.95 -16.86
CA VAL A 114 8.84 4.76 -16.36
C VAL A 114 8.42 4.22 -15.00
N TRP A 115 8.20 5.11 -14.04
CA TRP A 115 7.97 4.76 -12.63
C TRP A 115 6.55 5.08 -12.18
N ALA A 116 6.04 4.20 -11.31
CA ALA A 116 4.87 4.37 -10.45
C ALA A 116 3.72 5.07 -11.15
N SER A 117 3.22 4.45 -12.23
CA SER A 117 2.09 5.00 -12.97
C SER A 117 0.82 4.95 -12.13
N ASP A 118 -0.15 5.80 -12.46
CA ASP A 118 -1.55 5.69 -12.01
C ASP A 118 -2.49 5.61 -13.20
N VAL A 119 -3.62 4.92 -13.06
CA VAL A 119 -4.59 4.69 -14.12
C VAL A 119 -6.01 5.04 -13.66
N ALA A 120 -6.70 5.85 -14.47
CA ALA A 120 -8.07 6.22 -14.17
C ALA A 120 -8.89 6.40 -15.44
N ARG A 121 -10.21 6.24 -15.33
CA ARG A 121 -11.16 6.58 -16.39
C ARG A 121 -11.76 7.96 -16.12
N VAL A 122 -11.57 8.89 -17.04
CA VAL A 122 -12.15 10.25 -16.99
C VAL A 122 -12.96 10.47 -18.26
N GLY A 123 -14.28 10.50 -18.09
CA GLY A 123 -15.24 10.52 -19.19
C GLY A 123 -15.03 9.35 -20.17
N ARG A 124 -14.74 9.69 -21.43
CA ARG A 124 -14.50 8.72 -22.52
C ARG A 124 -13.06 8.21 -22.63
N TRP A 125 -12.16 8.69 -21.77
CA TRP A 125 -10.74 8.40 -21.85
C TRP A 125 -10.28 7.58 -20.66
N TRP A 126 -9.38 6.66 -20.93
CA TRP A 126 -8.46 6.12 -19.95
C TRP A 126 -7.24 7.02 -19.92
N LEU A 127 -6.81 7.43 -18.74
CA LEU A 127 -5.62 8.21 -18.50
C LEU A 127 -4.59 7.36 -17.77
N LEU A 128 -3.34 7.52 -18.17
CA LEU A 128 -2.17 6.94 -17.50
C LEU A 128 -1.26 8.08 -17.12
N PHE A 129 -1.17 8.38 -15.83
CA PHE A 129 -0.18 9.31 -15.29
C PHE A 129 1.10 8.53 -14.98
N TYR A 130 2.26 9.14 -15.18
CA TYR A 130 3.53 8.43 -15.01
C TYR A 130 4.69 9.38 -14.76
N ALA A 131 5.74 8.88 -14.10
CA ALA A 131 7.00 9.59 -13.94
C ALA A 131 8.05 9.04 -14.93
N ALA A 132 8.54 9.90 -15.83
CA ALA A 132 9.49 9.53 -16.87
C ALA A 132 10.85 10.22 -16.67
N PRO A 133 11.97 9.55 -17.02
CA PRO A 133 13.30 10.11 -16.85
C PRO A 133 13.53 11.31 -17.77
N VAL A 134 14.20 12.33 -17.23
CA VAL A 134 14.49 13.58 -17.94
C VAL A 134 15.98 13.93 -17.89
N PRO A 135 16.50 14.72 -18.83
CA PRO A 135 17.86 15.27 -18.73
C PRO A 135 17.97 16.35 -17.65
N GLY A 136 19.18 16.56 -17.11
CA GLY A 136 19.50 17.74 -16.30
C GLY A 136 19.27 17.63 -14.78
N VAL A 137 18.92 16.44 -14.27
CA VAL A 137 18.65 16.18 -12.83
C VAL A 137 19.21 14.83 -12.37
N GLY A 138 20.25 14.34 -13.08
CA GLY A 138 20.91 13.06 -12.79
C GLY A 138 20.17 11.84 -13.35
N GLU A 139 20.71 10.66 -13.03
CA GLU A 139 20.23 9.36 -13.56
C GLU A 139 18.80 9.01 -13.11
N HIS A 140 18.38 9.52 -11.96
CA HIS A 140 17.07 9.20 -11.37
C HIS A 140 16.05 10.34 -11.44
N GLY A 141 16.44 11.49 -11.99
CA GLY A 141 15.54 12.62 -12.05
C GLY A 141 14.42 12.41 -13.06
N ARG A 142 13.19 12.67 -12.62
CA ARG A 142 11.95 12.42 -13.37
C ARG A 142 11.01 13.60 -13.33
N CYS A 143 10.17 13.67 -14.35
CA CYS A 143 9.03 14.56 -14.40
C CYS A 143 7.76 13.78 -14.77
N ILE A 144 6.61 14.33 -14.41
CA ILE A 144 5.33 13.65 -14.54
C ILE A 144 4.65 14.05 -15.85
N GLY A 145 4.20 13.05 -16.60
CA GLY A 145 3.37 13.20 -17.78
C GLY A 145 2.02 12.51 -17.62
N VAL A 146 1.17 12.70 -18.63
CA VAL A 146 -0.07 11.94 -18.80
C VAL A 146 -0.15 11.44 -20.23
N ALA A 147 -0.73 10.25 -20.40
CA ALA A 147 -1.07 9.67 -21.68
C ALA A 147 -2.54 9.23 -21.66
N ARG A 148 -3.15 9.08 -22.83
CA ARG A 148 -4.56 8.71 -22.93
C ARG A 148 -4.80 7.57 -23.91
N SER A 149 -5.86 6.82 -23.66
CA SER A 149 -6.33 5.78 -24.56
C SER A 149 -7.85 5.65 -24.51
N ARG A 150 -8.44 5.05 -25.55
CA ARG A 150 -9.87 4.77 -25.58
C ARG A 150 -10.26 3.57 -24.71
N THR A 151 -9.32 2.67 -24.48
CA THR A 151 -9.48 1.49 -23.65
C THR A 151 -8.23 1.33 -22.79
N PRO A 152 -8.28 0.61 -21.66
CA PRO A 152 -7.08 0.41 -20.85
C PRO A 152 -6.13 -0.65 -21.43
N LEU A 153 -6.58 -1.36 -22.48
CA LEU A 153 -5.84 -2.45 -23.12
C LEU A 153 -5.13 -2.02 -24.40
N SER A 154 -5.53 -0.89 -24.99
CA SER A 154 -4.83 -0.29 -26.11
C SER A 154 -3.60 0.50 -25.64
N GLY A 155 -2.78 0.93 -26.59
CA GLY A 155 -1.69 1.85 -26.30
C GLY A 155 -2.18 3.21 -25.79
N PHE A 156 -1.51 3.74 -24.78
CA PHE A 156 -1.69 5.09 -24.27
C PHE A 156 -0.75 6.04 -24.99
N GLU A 157 -1.34 7.05 -25.61
CA GLU A 157 -0.66 8.09 -26.37
C GLU A 157 -0.33 9.27 -25.44
N PRO A 158 0.95 9.69 -25.31
CA PRO A 158 1.30 10.87 -24.55
C PRO A 158 0.51 12.12 -24.93
N VAL A 159 0.10 12.90 -23.94
CA VAL A 159 -0.63 14.15 -24.13
C VAL A 159 0.32 15.33 -23.99
N GLY A 160 0.22 16.28 -24.93
CA GLY A 160 0.98 17.52 -24.89
C GLY A 160 2.45 17.36 -25.30
N ARG A 161 3.17 18.49 -25.30
CA ARG A 161 4.59 18.58 -25.67
C ARG A 161 5.52 18.91 -24.49
N GLN A 162 4.95 19.13 -23.31
CA GLN A 162 5.66 19.45 -22.07
C GLN A 162 5.13 18.57 -20.92
N PRO A 163 5.90 18.35 -19.85
CA PRO A 163 5.43 17.64 -18.67
C PRO A 163 4.23 18.33 -18.02
N LEU A 164 3.41 17.57 -17.30
CA LEU A 164 2.41 18.15 -16.40
C LEU A 164 3.09 18.84 -15.22
N VAL A 165 4.00 18.12 -14.55
CA VAL A 165 4.70 18.58 -13.36
C VAL A 165 6.19 18.30 -13.52
N CYS A 166 7.01 19.31 -13.25
CA CYS A 166 8.46 19.18 -13.34
C CYS A 166 9.11 20.28 -12.49
N PRO A 167 10.29 20.04 -11.86
CA PRO A 167 10.92 21.09 -11.08
C PRO A 167 11.29 22.31 -11.92
N SER A 168 11.04 23.51 -11.37
CA SER A 168 11.24 24.79 -12.05
C SER A 168 12.70 25.12 -12.35
N TYR A 169 13.65 24.42 -11.73
CA TYR A 169 15.09 24.60 -11.96
C TYR A 169 15.63 23.86 -13.18
N LEU A 170 14.82 23.01 -13.85
CA LEU A 170 15.26 22.31 -15.06
C LEU A 170 15.25 23.22 -16.27
N ARG A 171 16.35 23.23 -17.02
CA ARG A 171 16.54 24.07 -18.22
C ARG A 171 16.54 23.26 -19.52
N LYS A 172 16.82 21.95 -19.44
CA LYS A 172 16.89 21.02 -20.58
C LYS A 172 15.54 20.34 -20.87
N VAL A 173 14.50 20.68 -20.12
CA VAL A 173 13.15 20.14 -20.25
C VAL A 173 12.22 21.33 -20.53
N PRO A 174 11.25 21.23 -21.46
CA PRO A 174 10.22 22.25 -21.61
C PRO A 174 9.57 22.58 -20.28
N THR A 175 9.28 23.86 -20.04
CA THR A 175 8.62 24.30 -18.81
C THR A 175 7.33 23.51 -18.60
N ALA A 176 7.20 22.87 -17.44
CA ALA A 176 6.00 22.12 -17.10
C ALA A 176 4.81 23.04 -16.88
N GLN A 177 3.60 22.48 -16.95
CA GLN A 177 2.38 23.22 -16.65
C GLN A 177 2.33 23.64 -15.16
N ASP A 178 2.80 22.79 -14.25
CA ASP A 178 3.11 23.13 -12.86
C ASP A 178 4.65 23.07 -12.64
N PRO A 179 5.34 24.23 -12.66
CA PRO A 179 6.77 24.31 -12.39
C PRO A 179 7.04 24.36 -10.88
N VAL A 180 7.45 23.23 -10.30
CA VAL A 180 7.57 23.07 -8.85
C VAL A 180 8.90 23.64 -8.32
N PRO A 181 8.89 24.59 -7.37
CA PRO A 181 10.12 25.04 -6.73
C PRO A 181 10.67 23.98 -5.76
N SER A 182 11.99 23.89 -5.63
CA SER A 182 12.68 22.91 -4.79
C SER A 182 13.16 23.51 -3.46
N VAL A 183 12.40 24.44 -2.89
CA VAL A 183 12.79 25.13 -1.65
C VAL A 183 12.82 24.11 -0.51
N ASP A 184 13.99 24.00 0.13
CA ASP A 184 14.27 23.05 1.21
C ASP A 184 13.96 21.58 0.86
N LEU A 185 14.04 21.24 -0.43
CA LEU A 185 13.85 19.89 -0.94
C LEU A 185 15.00 19.52 -1.90
N PRO A 186 15.36 18.23 -2.02
CA PRO A 186 16.40 17.81 -2.93
C PRO A 186 16.06 18.11 -4.38
N ARG A 187 17.09 18.46 -5.15
CA ARG A 187 16.98 18.65 -6.60
C ARG A 187 16.97 17.29 -7.32
N ALA A 188 15.91 16.50 -7.13
CA ALA A 188 15.81 15.12 -7.59
C ALA A 188 14.62 14.79 -8.51
N GLY A 189 13.74 15.75 -8.80
CA GLY A 189 12.57 15.50 -9.66
C GLY A 189 11.28 15.23 -8.88
N VAL A 190 10.26 14.79 -9.62
CA VAL A 190 8.94 14.46 -9.10
C VAL A 190 8.50 13.09 -9.62
N ILE A 191 7.87 12.29 -8.76
CA ILE A 191 7.47 10.90 -9.03
C ILE A 191 6.11 10.56 -8.40
N ASP A 192 5.67 9.32 -8.58
CA ASP A 192 4.49 8.72 -7.97
C ASP A 192 3.20 9.55 -8.14
N PRO A 193 2.81 9.89 -9.38
CA PRO A 193 1.53 10.54 -9.62
C PRO A 193 0.36 9.65 -9.20
N SER A 194 -0.69 10.26 -8.64
CA SER A 194 -2.00 9.62 -8.49
C SER A 194 -3.14 10.62 -8.68
N LEU A 195 -4.20 10.17 -9.33
CA LEU A 195 -5.38 10.97 -9.62
C LEU A 195 -6.42 10.79 -8.52
N HIS A 196 -6.76 11.88 -7.85
CA HIS A 196 -7.95 11.96 -7.03
C HIS A 196 -9.09 12.64 -7.80
N SER A 197 -10.24 11.97 -7.85
CA SER A 197 -11.46 12.50 -8.49
C SER A 197 -12.62 12.50 -7.51
N ALA A 198 -13.21 13.67 -7.28
CA ALA A 198 -14.38 13.84 -6.42
C ALA A 198 -15.25 14.98 -6.99
N ASP A 199 -16.56 14.76 -7.06
CA ASP A 199 -17.55 15.76 -7.46
C ASP A 199 -17.23 16.47 -8.80
N GLY A 200 -16.71 15.70 -9.77
CA GLY A 200 -16.33 16.22 -11.09
C GLY A 200 -15.07 17.09 -11.10
N ARG A 201 -14.37 17.22 -9.97
CA ARG A 201 -13.05 17.84 -9.87
C ARG A 201 -11.95 16.78 -9.83
N HIS A 202 -10.82 17.14 -10.39
CA HIS A 202 -9.67 16.27 -10.55
C HIS A 202 -8.43 16.92 -9.95
N HIS A 203 -7.70 16.18 -9.15
CA HIS A 203 -6.46 16.62 -8.54
C HIS A 203 -5.38 15.57 -8.77
N LEU A 204 -4.20 16.00 -9.19
CA LEU A 204 -3.02 15.17 -9.25
C LEU A 204 -2.26 15.30 -7.94
N LEU A 205 -2.08 14.19 -7.23
CA LEU A 205 -1.11 14.09 -6.15
C LEU A 205 0.20 13.52 -6.70
N TYR A 206 1.31 13.86 -6.07
CA TYR A 206 2.62 13.34 -6.42
C TYR A 206 3.66 13.57 -5.32
N LYS A 207 4.82 12.93 -5.45
CA LYS A 207 5.98 13.08 -4.58
C LYS A 207 7.05 14.01 -5.19
N THR A 208 7.69 14.85 -4.38
CA THR A 208 9.02 15.38 -4.68
C THR A 208 10.08 14.39 -4.23
N ASP A 209 10.95 13.94 -5.14
CA ASP A 209 11.80 12.79 -4.87
C ASP A 209 12.96 13.09 -3.89
N ARG A 210 13.49 12.02 -3.29
CA ARG A 210 14.56 11.98 -2.27
C ARG A 210 14.16 12.48 -0.88
N ILE A 211 15.17 12.76 -0.05
CA ILE A 211 15.09 13.00 1.38
C ILE A 211 15.61 14.43 1.66
N PRO A 212 14.84 15.30 2.33
CA PRO A 212 13.46 15.09 2.75
C PRO A 212 12.52 14.92 1.54
N SER A 213 11.39 14.24 1.76
CA SER A 213 10.34 14.04 0.76
C SER A 213 9.10 14.88 1.07
N SER A 214 8.31 15.17 0.04
CA SER A 214 7.00 15.80 0.21
C SER A 214 5.95 15.18 -0.69
N ILE A 215 4.70 15.23 -0.26
CA ILE A 215 3.51 14.94 -1.06
C ILE A 215 2.83 16.26 -1.39
N ARG A 216 2.55 16.46 -2.67
CA ARG A 216 1.93 17.67 -3.20
C ARG A 216 0.65 17.34 -3.92
N ILE A 217 -0.21 18.34 -4.11
CA ILE A 217 -1.46 18.22 -4.86
C ILE A 217 -1.64 19.45 -5.77
N VAL A 218 -2.15 19.23 -6.98
CA VAL A 218 -2.50 20.30 -7.92
C VAL A 218 -3.83 20.00 -8.61
N GLU A 219 -4.66 21.02 -8.81
CA GLU A 219 -5.92 20.88 -9.54
C GLU A 219 -5.68 20.73 -11.05
N LEU A 220 -6.42 19.81 -11.67
CA LEU A 220 -6.40 19.54 -13.10
C LEU A 220 -7.64 20.12 -13.79
N THR A 221 -7.58 20.22 -15.11
CA THR A 221 -8.74 20.50 -15.95
C THR A 221 -9.83 19.44 -15.79
N ARG A 222 -11.07 19.75 -16.23
CA ARG A 222 -12.21 18.81 -16.18
C ARG A 222 -11.97 17.48 -16.91
N ASP A 223 -11.07 17.46 -17.89
CA ASP A 223 -10.68 16.25 -18.62
C ASP A 223 -9.42 15.58 -18.04
N ALA A 224 -8.92 16.07 -16.90
CA ALA A 224 -7.75 15.64 -16.14
C ALA A 224 -6.44 15.50 -16.94
N GLN A 225 -6.34 16.16 -18.10
CA GLN A 225 -5.19 16.01 -19.00
C GLN A 225 -4.20 17.18 -18.93
N ARG A 226 -4.55 18.23 -18.20
CA ARG A 226 -3.73 19.43 -18.01
C ARG A 226 -3.88 19.94 -16.60
N VAL A 227 -2.87 20.66 -16.11
CA VAL A 227 -2.99 21.48 -14.90
C VAL A 227 -4.03 22.57 -15.19
N ARG A 228 -4.91 22.83 -14.23
CA ARG A 228 -5.93 23.86 -14.39
C ARG A 228 -5.24 25.23 -14.50
N PRO A 229 -5.63 26.09 -15.47
CA PRO A 229 -5.06 27.43 -15.57
C PRO A 229 -5.20 28.22 -14.26
N GLY A 230 -4.10 28.83 -13.82
CA GLY A 230 -4.03 29.58 -12.57
C GLY A 230 -3.87 28.72 -11.30
N SER A 231 -3.81 27.40 -11.42
CA SER A 231 -3.48 26.51 -10.29
C SER A 231 -1.99 26.28 -10.20
N ALA A 232 -1.50 26.18 -8.96
CA ALA A 232 -0.14 25.75 -8.62
C ALA A 232 -0.24 24.65 -7.56
N SER A 233 0.75 23.75 -7.53
CA SER A 233 0.77 22.72 -6.51
C SER A 233 0.99 23.26 -5.10
N VAL A 234 0.28 22.69 -4.14
CA VAL A 234 0.50 22.92 -2.70
C VAL A 234 1.09 21.68 -2.05
N GLU A 235 1.91 21.89 -1.01
CA GLU A 235 2.46 20.81 -0.20
C GLU A 235 1.44 20.36 0.85
N LEU A 236 1.16 19.06 0.90
CA LEU A 236 0.26 18.47 1.89
C LEU A 236 1.02 17.90 3.08
N VAL A 237 2.09 17.15 2.79
CA VAL A 237 2.88 16.44 3.81
C VAL A 237 4.35 16.60 3.47
N ARG A 238 5.16 16.95 4.46
CA ARG A 238 6.62 16.92 4.41
C ARG A 238 7.14 15.92 5.43
N TYR A 239 8.21 15.22 5.08
CA TYR A 239 8.83 14.24 5.95
C TYR A 239 10.35 14.24 5.80
N ASP A 240 11.05 14.17 6.92
CA ASP A 240 12.52 14.14 6.96
C ASP A 240 13.11 12.84 6.39
N GLY A 241 12.29 11.82 6.20
CA GLY A 241 12.62 10.57 5.52
C GLY A 241 11.96 10.47 4.14
N VAL A 242 11.57 9.25 3.78
CA VAL A 242 10.79 8.96 2.56
C VAL A 242 9.34 8.66 2.94
N VAL A 243 8.43 9.50 2.45
CA VAL A 243 7.03 9.16 2.18
C VAL A 243 6.79 9.29 0.68
N GLU A 244 6.05 8.35 0.12
CA GLU A 244 5.84 8.23 -1.33
C GLU A 244 4.53 7.52 -1.66
N ASN A 245 4.23 7.32 -2.95
CA ASN A 245 3.00 6.67 -3.42
C ASN A 245 1.73 7.22 -2.73
N PRO A 246 1.38 8.50 -2.94
CA PRO A 246 0.14 9.05 -2.41
C PRO A 246 -1.06 8.39 -3.07
N LEU A 247 -2.07 8.01 -2.29
CA LEU A 247 -3.39 7.62 -2.79
C LEU A 247 -4.47 8.24 -1.89
N LEU A 248 -5.22 9.19 -2.45
CA LEU A 248 -6.23 9.94 -1.71
C LEU A 248 -7.65 9.37 -1.92
N LEU A 249 -8.31 9.06 -0.82
CA LEU A 249 -9.65 8.45 -0.78
C LEU A 249 -10.63 9.36 -0.03
N SER A 250 -11.77 9.68 -0.64
CA SER A 250 -12.85 10.42 0.02
C SER A 250 -13.70 9.50 0.88
N ARG A 251 -13.95 9.91 2.12
CA ARG A 251 -14.81 9.24 3.11
C ARG A 251 -15.85 10.23 3.63
N PRO A 252 -16.99 9.75 4.18
CA PRO A 252 -17.97 10.66 4.82
C PRO A 252 -17.38 11.51 5.95
N GLN A 253 -16.32 11.02 6.61
CA GLN A 253 -15.64 11.71 7.71
C GLN A 253 -14.48 12.63 7.25
N GLY A 254 -14.26 12.78 5.95
CA GLY A 254 -13.15 13.56 5.38
C GLY A 254 -12.32 12.75 4.39
N HIS A 255 -11.01 12.96 4.41
CA HIS A 255 -10.07 12.37 3.47
C HIS A 255 -9.11 11.41 4.15
N VAL A 256 -8.80 10.31 3.47
CA VAL A 256 -7.77 9.35 3.89
C VAL A 256 -6.71 9.29 2.81
N LEU A 257 -5.48 9.57 3.18
CA LEU A 257 -4.31 9.48 2.30
C LEU A 257 -3.53 8.23 2.70
N LEU A 258 -3.49 7.24 1.80
CA LEU A 258 -2.55 6.13 1.91
C LEU A 258 -1.20 6.58 1.35
N LEU A 259 -0.13 6.15 2.01
CA LEU A 259 1.26 6.46 1.64
C LEU A 259 2.10 5.22 1.86
N SER A 260 3.24 5.17 1.19
CA SER A 260 4.31 4.25 1.52
C SER A 260 5.45 5.00 2.22
N GLU A 261 5.98 4.43 3.31
CA GLU A 261 7.01 5.04 4.14
C GLU A 261 8.27 4.18 4.18
N GLY A 262 9.43 4.84 4.08
CA GLY A 262 10.75 4.25 4.21
C GLY A 262 11.39 3.88 2.88
N ASP A 263 12.45 3.09 2.96
CA ASP A 263 13.22 2.66 1.79
C ASP A 263 12.64 1.38 1.19
N PHE A 264 12.12 1.46 -0.04
CA PHE A 264 11.58 0.32 -0.78
C PHE A 264 12.60 -0.81 -1.00
N THR A 265 13.90 -0.54 -0.83
CA THR A 265 14.98 -1.53 -0.89
C THR A 265 15.19 -2.32 0.41
N SER A 266 14.28 -2.14 1.39
CA SER A 266 14.29 -2.82 2.69
C SER A 266 12.95 -3.46 3.04
N CYS A 267 12.96 -4.51 3.86
CA CYS A 267 11.73 -5.06 4.44
C CYS A 267 11.06 -4.14 5.47
N ARG A 268 11.68 -3.00 5.81
CA ARG A 268 11.09 -1.96 6.68
C ARG A 268 10.09 -1.07 5.95
N TYR A 269 10.10 -1.06 4.61
CA TYR A 269 9.11 -0.35 3.82
C TYR A 269 7.70 -0.78 4.21
N ARG A 270 6.79 0.19 4.36
CA ARG A 270 5.46 -0.06 4.92
C ARG A 270 4.42 0.87 4.34
N THR A 271 3.17 0.43 4.33
CA THR A 271 2.03 1.28 3.98
C THR A 271 1.47 1.92 5.24
N ILE A 272 1.37 3.24 5.24
CA ILE A 272 0.77 4.04 6.30
C ILE A 272 -0.50 4.73 5.79
N TRP A 273 -1.29 5.27 6.71
CA TRP A 273 -2.42 6.13 6.39
C TRP A 273 -2.37 7.41 7.20
N HIS A 274 -2.90 8.47 6.61
CA HIS A 274 -3.21 9.73 7.25
C HIS A 274 -4.69 10.05 7.05
N ARG A 275 -5.32 10.75 7.99
CA ARG A 275 -6.70 11.22 7.87
C ARG A 275 -6.82 12.70 8.22
N SER A 276 -7.54 13.46 7.40
CA SER A 276 -7.87 14.85 7.65
C SER A 276 -9.32 15.16 7.24
N PRO A 277 -10.07 16.02 7.96
CA PRO A 277 -11.35 16.54 7.47
C PRO A 277 -11.18 17.49 6.27
N SER A 278 -9.98 18.01 6.02
CA SER A 278 -9.66 18.94 4.94
C SER A 278 -8.89 18.26 3.81
N LEU A 279 -9.17 18.67 2.58
CA LEU A 279 -8.43 18.22 1.40
C LEU A 279 -6.99 18.77 1.41
N LEU A 280 -6.82 20.01 1.86
CA LEU A 280 -5.56 20.76 1.71
C LEU A 280 -4.80 20.98 3.03
N ASP A 281 -5.46 20.85 4.16
CA ASP A 281 -4.81 21.00 5.48
C ASP A 281 -4.61 19.62 6.14
N TRP A 282 -3.35 19.24 6.34
CA TRP A 282 -2.93 17.97 6.94
C TRP A 282 -2.07 18.19 8.19
N SER A 283 -2.06 19.41 8.72
CA SER A 283 -1.26 19.79 9.90
C SER A 283 -1.68 19.04 11.17
N VAL A 284 -2.98 18.79 11.34
CA VAL A 284 -3.57 18.13 12.52
C VAL A 284 -4.14 16.74 12.19
N ARG A 285 -3.47 16.02 11.28
CA ARG A 285 -3.95 14.72 10.79
C ARG A 285 -3.82 13.59 11.83
N ASP A 286 -4.77 12.66 11.80
CA ASP A 286 -4.57 11.34 12.43
C ASP A 286 -3.67 10.48 11.53
N SER A 287 -2.94 9.53 12.12
CA SER A 287 -2.09 8.63 11.35
C SER A 287 -1.97 7.23 11.95
N GLY A 288 -1.58 6.26 11.13
CA GLY A 288 -1.29 4.89 11.57
C GLY A 288 -0.67 4.04 10.48
N VAL A 289 -0.26 2.82 10.85
CA VAL A 289 0.29 1.83 9.91
C VAL A 289 -0.85 0.93 9.41
N LEU A 290 -0.97 0.79 8.09
CA LEU A 290 -1.93 -0.15 7.47
C LEU A 290 -1.30 -1.52 7.24
N MET A 291 -0.07 -1.55 6.73
CA MET A 291 0.65 -2.78 6.41
C MET A 291 2.14 -2.62 6.70
N ASP A 292 2.70 -3.56 7.44
CA ASP A 292 4.14 -3.70 7.61
C ASP A 292 4.51 -5.18 7.72
N ARG A 293 5.79 -5.47 7.92
CA ARG A 293 6.26 -6.85 8.08
C ARG A 293 5.68 -7.54 9.32
N GLY A 294 5.47 -6.83 10.41
CA GLY A 294 4.95 -7.40 11.65
C GLY A 294 3.52 -7.92 11.50
N SER A 295 2.67 -7.10 10.89
CA SER A 295 1.25 -7.37 10.64
C SER A 295 1.00 -8.35 9.49
N THR A 296 1.85 -8.35 8.45
CA THR A 296 1.59 -9.11 7.20
C THR A 296 2.52 -10.30 6.97
N ARG A 297 3.68 -10.34 7.64
CA ARG A 297 4.82 -11.24 7.35
C ARG A 297 5.46 -11.04 5.96
N LEU A 298 5.00 -10.07 5.18
CA LEU A 298 5.59 -9.72 3.88
C LEU A 298 6.88 -8.89 4.08
N CYS A 299 7.70 -8.80 3.05
CA CYS A 299 8.88 -7.94 3.05
C CYS A 299 8.54 -6.68 2.24
N GLY A 300 8.50 -5.52 2.91
CA GLY A 300 8.27 -4.24 2.25
C GLY A 300 6.90 -4.08 1.56
N PRO A 301 5.76 -4.33 2.23
CA PRO A 301 4.44 -4.12 1.61
C PRO A 301 4.16 -2.63 1.40
N GLY A 302 4.12 -2.17 0.14
CA GLY A 302 3.88 -0.78 -0.23
C GLY A 302 3.63 -0.60 -1.73
N GLY A 303 3.69 0.65 -2.21
CA GLY A 303 3.29 1.00 -3.58
C GLY A 303 1.84 0.61 -3.85
N ALA A 304 0.94 0.95 -2.94
CA ALA A 304 -0.43 0.50 -2.93
C ALA A 304 -1.34 1.36 -3.83
N ASP A 305 -2.32 0.69 -4.44
CA ASP A 305 -3.41 1.29 -5.21
C ASP A 305 -4.75 0.58 -4.87
N VAL A 306 -5.87 1.24 -5.15
CA VAL A 306 -7.21 0.73 -4.84
C VAL A 306 -8.07 0.62 -6.09
N ALA A 307 -8.59 -0.58 -6.34
CA ALA A 307 -9.61 -0.84 -7.36
C ALA A 307 -10.79 -1.59 -6.74
N GLY A 308 -11.98 -0.98 -6.79
CA GLY A 308 -13.17 -1.51 -6.11
C GLY A 308 -12.97 -1.57 -4.60
N ASN A 309 -13.16 -2.74 -4.00
CA ASN A 309 -12.95 -2.98 -2.57
C ASN A 309 -11.59 -3.62 -2.23
N ARG A 310 -10.60 -3.47 -3.12
CA ARG A 310 -9.31 -4.16 -3.01
C ARG A 310 -8.17 -3.18 -3.01
N LEU A 311 -7.22 -3.47 -2.13
CA LEU A 311 -5.90 -2.89 -2.13
C LEU A 311 -4.97 -3.82 -2.93
N TRP A 312 -4.28 -3.26 -3.92
CA TRP A 312 -3.23 -3.90 -4.72
C TRP A 312 -1.91 -3.27 -4.32
N PHE A 313 -0.88 -4.04 -4.10
CA PHE A 313 0.39 -3.52 -3.62
C PHE A 313 1.51 -4.51 -3.94
N HIS A 314 2.75 -4.04 -3.91
CA HIS A 314 3.90 -4.91 -4.12
C HIS A 314 4.53 -5.36 -2.79
N GLY A 315 5.28 -6.45 -2.84
CA GLY A 315 6.15 -6.89 -1.77
C GLY A 315 7.29 -7.74 -2.32
N TRP A 316 8.42 -7.71 -1.63
CA TRP A 316 9.61 -8.43 -2.08
C TRP A 316 9.49 -9.93 -1.86
N THR A 317 9.64 -10.66 -2.95
CA THR A 317 9.78 -12.12 -2.96
C THR A 317 11.16 -12.54 -3.41
N CYS A 318 11.70 -13.60 -2.83
CA CYS A 318 13.04 -14.12 -3.11
C CYS A 318 12.97 -15.61 -3.49
N ARG A 319 14.03 -16.12 -4.13
CA ARG A 319 14.26 -17.55 -4.45
C ARG A 319 13.40 -18.14 -5.57
N GLY A 320 12.81 -17.32 -6.44
CA GLY A 320 12.02 -17.78 -7.61
C GLY A 320 10.74 -18.56 -7.27
N GLN A 321 10.50 -18.80 -5.99
CA GLN A 321 9.24 -19.27 -5.43
C GLN A 321 8.60 -18.06 -4.74
N ALA A 322 7.28 -17.98 -4.76
CA ALA A 322 6.47 -16.85 -4.28
C ALA A 322 6.50 -16.63 -2.75
N LEU A 323 7.70 -16.61 -2.17
CA LEU A 323 7.99 -16.49 -0.74
C LEU A 323 8.58 -15.10 -0.45
N PRO A 324 8.15 -14.43 0.64
CA PRO A 324 8.74 -13.15 1.02
C PRO A 324 10.24 -13.25 1.28
N CYS A 325 10.97 -12.19 0.96
CA CYS A 325 12.38 -12.09 1.32
C CYS A 325 12.56 -12.11 2.85
N ALA A 326 13.66 -12.74 3.28
CA ALA A 326 13.99 -12.86 4.70
C ALA A 326 14.54 -11.53 5.28
N ASN A 327 14.65 -11.48 6.61
CA ASN A 327 15.32 -10.36 7.29
C ASN A 327 16.77 -10.23 6.77
N GLY A 328 17.25 -9.00 6.59
CA GLY A 328 18.57 -8.72 6.01
C GLY A 328 18.64 -8.84 4.48
N TRP A 329 17.51 -8.96 3.77
CA TRP A 329 17.46 -8.64 2.35
C TRP A 329 17.87 -7.18 2.13
N SER A 330 18.62 -6.94 1.05
CA SER A 330 19.08 -5.64 0.60
C SER A 330 19.18 -5.62 -0.92
N TRP A 331 19.21 -4.43 -1.50
CA TRP A 331 19.27 -4.24 -2.95
C TRP A 331 20.47 -4.93 -3.62
N GLU A 332 21.64 -4.88 -2.98
CA GLU A 332 22.89 -5.46 -3.50
C GLU A 332 22.77 -6.99 -3.67
N ARG A 333 21.90 -7.63 -2.90
CA ARG A 333 21.67 -9.08 -2.92
C ARG A 333 20.56 -9.47 -3.91
N ARG A 334 19.93 -8.52 -4.63
CA ARG A 334 18.78 -8.76 -5.52
C ARG A 334 19.06 -9.86 -6.54
N GLY A 335 20.20 -9.79 -7.25
CA GLY A 335 20.56 -10.78 -8.27
C GLY A 335 20.71 -12.18 -7.70
N ARG A 336 21.54 -12.34 -6.67
CA ARG A 336 21.79 -13.63 -5.99
C ARG A 336 20.53 -14.25 -5.39
N LEU A 337 19.64 -13.42 -4.85
CA LEU A 337 18.40 -13.88 -4.23
C LEU A 337 17.23 -13.97 -5.21
N ARG A 338 17.44 -13.64 -6.50
CA ARG A 338 16.38 -13.53 -7.51
C ARG A 338 15.20 -12.72 -6.99
N ALA A 339 15.50 -11.59 -6.35
CA ALA A 339 14.49 -10.80 -5.67
C ALA A 339 13.70 -9.95 -6.69
N ILE A 340 12.37 -10.01 -6.58
CA ILE A 340 11.42 -9.26 -7.40
C ILE A 340 10.34 -8.65 -6.53
N ARG A 341 9.72 -7.57 -7.00
CA ARG A 341 8.54 -6.98 -6.37
C ARG A 341 7.30 -7.65 -6.93
N SER A 342 6.81 -8.69 -6.25
CA SER A 342 5.59 -9.40 -6.64
C SER A 342 4.35 -8.61 -6.21
N MET A 343 3.26 -8.72 -6.98
CA MET A 343 2.00 -8.07 -6.64
C MET A 343 1.12 -8.97 -5.77
N TYR A 344 0.59 -8.37 -4.71
CA TYR A 344 -0.37 -8.94 -3.77
C TYR A 344 -1.69 -8.17 -3.85
N ALA A 345 -2.75 -8.76 -3.30
CA ALA A 345 -4.01 -8.06 -3.11
C ALA A 345 -4.65 -8.43 -1.77
N ALA A 346 -5.36 -7.48 -1.19
CA ALA A 346 -6.14 -7.67 0.03
C ALA A 346 -7.48 -6.95 -0.08
N ARG A 347 -8.49 -7.45 0.65
CA ARG A 347 -9.77 -6.75 0.79
C ARG A 347 -9.58 -5.55 1.71
N LEU A 348 -9.84 -4.36 1.18
CA LEU A 348 -9.83 -3.11 1.95
C LEU A 348 -11.23 -2.90 2.54
N GLY A 349 -11.28 -2.69 3.85
CA GLY A 349 -12.49 -2.31 4.56
C GLY A 349 -12.27 -1.04 5.37
N TRP A 350 -13.32 -0.62 6.07
CA TRP A 350 -13.32 0.56 6.91
C TRP A 350 -13.85 0.24 8.31
N SER A 351 -13.30 0.88 9.34
CA SER A 351 -13.76 0.80 10.72
C SER A 351 -13.60 2.18 11.37
N GLY A 352 -14.69 2.82 11.80
CA GLY A 352 -14.63 4.18 12.32
C GLY A 352 -14.05 5.22 11.35
N GLY A 353 -14.19 5.01 10.04
CA GLY A 353 -13.58 5.84 9.00
C GLY A 353 -12.10 5.56 8.73
N LEU A 354 -11.49 4.59 9.43
CA LEU A 354 -10.08 4.19 9.24
C LEU A 354 -9.95 2.98 8.31
N PRO A 355 -8.92 2.92 7.46
CA PRO A 355 -8.70 1.80 6.56
C PRO A 355 -8.24 0.56 7.35
N VAL A 356 -8.80 -0.60 7.03
CA VAL A 356 -8.43 -1.89 7.64
C VAL A 356 -8.35 -2.99 6.58
N LEU A 357 -7.39 -3.90 6.73
CA LEU A 357 -7.35 -5.10 5.90
C LEU A 357 -8.33 -6.16 6.43
N ARG A 358 -9.19 -6.67 5.57
CA ARG A 358 -10.17 -7.74 5.87
C ARG A 358 -9.70 -9.14 5.45
N GLY A 359 -8.48 -9.25 4.92
CA GLY A 359 -7.85 -10.50 4.51
C GLY A 359 -7.27 -10.45 3.09
N PHE A 360 -6.25 -11.26 2.86
CA PHE A 360 -5.54 -11.34 1.58
C PHE A 360 -6.35 -12.12 0.54
N VAL A 361 -6.20 -11.72 -0.72
CA VAL A 361 -6.74 -12.46 -1.87
C VAL A 361 -5.78 -13.59 -2.17
N GLU A 362 -6.28 -14.82 -2.08
CA GLU A 362 -5.52 -16.00 -2.49
C GLU A 362 -5.57 -16.14 -4.02
N PRO A 363 -4.46 -16.52 -4.67
CA PRO A 363 -4.47 -16.82 -6.09
C PRO A 363 -5.40 -18.00 -6.36
N GLY A 364 -6.28 -17.85 -7.36
CA GLY A 364 -7.13 -18.96 -7.84
C GLY A 364 -6.28 -20.15 -8.29
N ARG A 365 -6.72 -21.37 -7.95
CA ARG A 365 -6.13 -22.62 -8.47
C ARG A 365 -6.34 -22.73 -9.98
#